data_AF-A0A1G1HMN3-F1
#
_entry.id   AF-A0A1G1HMN3-F1
#
_cell.length_a   1.000
_cell.length_b   1.000
_cell.length_c   1.000
_cell.angle_alpha   90.00
_cell.angle_beta   90.00
_cell.angle_gamma   90.00
#
_symmetry.space_group_name_H-M   'P 1'
#
loop_
_entity.id
_entity.type
_entity.pdbx_description
1 polymer ?
#
loop_
_entity_poly.entity_id
_entity_poly.type
_entity_poly.pdbx_seq_one_letter_code
_entity_poly.pdbx_strand_id
1 'polypeptide(L)'
;MEYGLMLGFNKYLIPFQMKTQSLPFNVAALGTVKYDKEDFESEASKAIEIAIEKTKQGQASLTLPNQLIELFLLSKKALYSTVDNEGEKTYSVWDLLSASISLTTSQE
;
A
#
# COMPACT_ATOMS: atom_id res chain seq x y z
N MET A 1 -18.42 18.41 3.03
CA MET A 1 -17.29 18.19 3.97
C MET A 1 -16.59 16.84 3.77
N GLU A 2 -17.16 15.96 2.97
CA GLU A 2 -16.83 14.55 2.87
C GLU A 2 -15.49 14.33 2.16
N TYR A 3 -15.16 15.15 1.15
CA TYR A 3 -13.91 15.05 0.39
C TYR A 3 -12.66 15.21 1.26
N GLY A 4 -12.63 16.19 2.17
CA GLY A 4 -11.48 16.40 3.05
C GLY A 4 -11.25 15.21 3.98
N LEU A 5 -12.32 14.61 4.47
CA LEU A 5 -12.26 13.43 5.34
C LEU A 5 -11.84 12.18 4.57
N MET A 6 -12.34 11.98 3.34
CA MET A 6 -11.95 10.86 2.49
C MET A 6 -10.47 10.92 2.08
N LEU A 7 -9.95 12.11 1.81
CA LEU A 7 -8.51 12.34 1.59
C LEU A 7 -7.70 12.04 2.86
N GLY A 8 -8.20 12.46 4.03
CA GLY A 8 -7.58 12.15 5.32
C GLY A 8 -7.50 10.65 5.62
N PHE A 9 -8.44 9.85 5.09
CA PHE A 9 -8.42 8.39 5.17
C PHE A 9 -7.71 7.70 3.99
N ASN A 10 -6.98 8.45 3.17
CA ASN A 10 -6.23 7.96 2.02
C ASN A 10 -7.07 7.09 1.06
N LYS A 11 -8.36 7.42 0.91
CA LYS A 11 -9.24 6.72 -0.02
C LYS A 11 -8.95 7.16 -1.45
N TYR A 12 -9.03 6.22 -2.38
CA TYR A 12 -9.00 6.55 -3.80
C TYR A 12 -10.32 7.21 -4.20
N LEU A 13 -10.26 8.45 -4.69
CA LEU A 13 -11.43 9.27 -5.00
C LEU A 13 -11.55 9.52 -6.50
N ILE A 14 -12.79 9.43 -7.01
CA ILE A 14 -13.15 9.77 -8.39
C ILE A 14 -14.17 10.92 -8.35
N PRO A 15 -13.73 12.18 -8.29
CA PRO A 15 -14.64 13.31 -8.27
C PRO A 15 -15.16 13.63 -9.67
N PHE A 16 -16.48 13.75 -9.81
CA PHE A 16 -17.17 14.11 -11.05
C PHE A 16 -17.63 15.57 -11.03
N GLN A 17 -17.49 16.25 -12.17
CA GLN A 17 -17.91 17.64 -12.33
C GLN A 17 -18.58 17.86 -13.68
N MET A 18 -19.73 18.55 -13.68
CA MET A 18 -20.35 18.99 -14.93
C MET A 18 -19.49 20.03 -15.64
N LYS A 19 -19.33 19.92 -16.96
CA LYS A 19 -18.53 20.87 -17.77
C LYS A 19 -19.02 22.31 -17.66
N THR A 20 -20.31 22.52 -17.44
CA THR A 20 -20.95 23.84 -17.33
C THR A 20 -20.72 24.54 -15.98
N GLN A 21 -20.26 23.80 -14.95
CA GLN A 21 -20.11 24.33 -13.61
C GLN A 21 -18.64 24.59 -13.31
N SER A 22 -18.33 25.70 -12.65
CA SER A 22 -16.99 25.96 -12.14
C SER A 22 -16.86 25.45 -10.70
N LEU A 23 -15.72 24.84 -10.37
CA LEU A 23 -15.44 24.43 -9.00
C LEU A 23 -14.84 25.59 -8.20
N PRO A 24 -15.19 25.72 -6.91
CA PRO A 24 -14.48 26.59 -5.99
C PRO A 24 -12.98 26.23 -5.90
N PHE A 25 -12.12 27.23 -5.66
CA PHE A 25 -10.66 27.07 -5.73
C PHE A 25 -10.10 25.93 -4.86
N ASN A 26 -10.71 25.68 -3.71
CA ASN A 26 -10.32 24.66 -2.74
C ASN A 26 -10.66 23.23 -3.19
N VAL A 27 -11.53 23.07 -4.19
CA VAL A 27 -11.91 21.78 -4.78
C VAL A 27 -11.37 21.65 -6.21
N ALA A 28 -11.09 22.77 -6.89
CA ALA A 28 -10.57 22.79 -8.26
C ALA A 28 -9.22 22.08 -8.42
N ALA A 29 -8.41 22.01 -7.35
CA ALA A 29 -7.15 21.26 -7.33
C ALA A 29 -7.34 19.74 -7.26
N LEU A 30 -8.54 19.26 -6.90
CA LEU A 30 -8.88 17.84 -7.00
C LEU A 30 -9.10 17.53 -8.48
N GLY A 31 -8.22 16.72 -9.07
CA GLY A 31 -8.36 16.29 -10.46
C GLY A 31 -9.72 15.64 -10.69
N THR A 32 -10.60 16.30 -11.44
CA THR A 32 -11.99 15.91 -11.64
C THR A 32 -12.24 15.37 -13.04
N VAL A 33 -13.12 14.38 -13.13
CA VAL A 33 -13.65 13.88 -14.40
C VAL A 33 -14.77 14.80 -14.84
N LYS A 34 -14.59 15.43 -16.01
CA LYS A 34 -15.56 16.37 -16.58
C LYS A 34 -16.58 15.63 -17.41
N TYR A 35 -17.87 15.89 -17.17
CA TYR A 35 -18.95 15.21 -17.88
C TYR A 35 -20.10 16.17 -18.26
N ASP A 36 -20.90 15.72 -19.20
CA ASP A 36 -22.24 16.20 -19.57
C ASP A 36 -23.26 15.08 -19.33
N LYS A 37 -24.56 15.40 -19.34
CA LYS A 37 -25.60 14.39 -19.05
C LYS A 37 -25.59 13.20 -20.01
N GLU A 38 -25.11 13.42 -21.23
CA GLU A 38 -25.10 12.42 -22.31
C GLU A 38 -23.88 11.49 -22.25
N ASP A 39 -22.76 11.94 -21.67
CA ASP A 39 -21.50 11.20 -21.66
C ASP A 39 -21.11 10.65 -20.27
N PHE A 40 -21.91 10.93 -19.24
CA PHE A 40 -21.63 10.56 -17.85
C PHE A 40 -21.31 9.07 -17.69
N GLU A 41 -22.11 8.18 -18.29
CA GLU A 41 -21.92 6.74 -18.18
C GLU A 41 -20.58 6.30 -18.78
N SER A 42 -20.23 6.83 -19.96
CA SER A 42 -18.98 6.53 -20.64
C SER A 42 -17.77 7.02 -19.83
N GLU A 43 -17.81 8.26 -19.36
CA GLU A 43 -16.70 8.85 -18.60
C GLU A 43 -16.56 8.22 -17.20
N ALA A 44 -17.67 7.87 -16.56
CA ALA A 44 -17.65 7.13 -15.30
C ALA A 44 -17.05 5.74 -15.45
N SER A 45 -17.43 5.01 -16.49
CA SER A 45 -16.92 3.66 -16.75
C SER A 45 -15.40 3.67 -16.94
N LYS A 46 -14.87 4.57 -17.77
CA LYS A 46 -13.43 4.75 -17.97
C LYS A 46 -12.70 5.12 -16.68
N ALA A 47 -13.26 6.05 -15.91
CA ALA A 47 -12.66 6.50 -14.66
C ALA A 47 -12.59 5.39 -13.61
N ILE A 48 -13.62 4.53 -13.57
CA ILE A 48 -13.66 3.35 -12.68
C ILE A 48 -12.62 2.31 -13.12
N GLU A 49 -12.48 2.02 -14.40
CA GLU A 49 -11.45 1.08 -14.90
C GLU A 49 -10.04 1.54 -14.50
N ILE A 50 -9.72 2.82 -14.73
CA ILE A 50 -8.44 3.42 -14.31
C ILE A 50 -8.25 3.32 -12.80
N ALA A 51 -9.31 3.56 -12.03
CA ALA A 51 -9.26 3.43 -10.57
C ALA A 51 -8.99 2.00 -10.14
N ILE A 52 -9.63 1.00 -10.76
CA ILE A 52 -9.39 -0.42 -10.50
C ILE A 52 -7.94 -0.77 -10.82
N GLU A 53 -7.39 -0.32 -11.95
CA GLU A 53 -5.98 -0.57 -12.28
C GLU A 53 -5.02 0.01 -11.25
N LYS A 54 -5.27 1.24 -10.78
CA LYS A 54 -4.44 1.91 -9.77
C LYS A 54 -4.63 1.38 -8.35
N THR A 55 -5.80 0.83 -8.05
CA THR A 55 -6.15 0.28 -6.72
C THR A 55 -6.00 -1.23 -6.65
N LYS A 56 -5.66 -1.90 -7.76
CA LYS A 56 -5.06 -3.23 -7.74
C LYS A 56 -3.75 -3.12 -6.99
N GLN A 57 -3.84 -3.21 -5.67
CA GLN A 57 -2.75 -3.70 -4.86
C GLN A 57 -2.37 -5.01 -5.52
N GLY A 58 -1.11 -5.11 -5.98
CA GLY A 58 -0.50 -6.41 -6.09
C GLY A 58 -0.84 -7.11 -4.79
N GLN A 59 -1.49 -8.27 -4.86
CA GLN A 59 -1.40 -9.19 -3.75
C GLN A 59 0.09 -9.35 -3.56
N ALA A 60 0.69 -8.56 -2.66
CA ALA A 60 1.89 -8.97 -1.98
C ALA A 60 1.44 -10.32 -1.47
N SER A 61 1.95 -11.37 -2.13
CA SER A 61 1.78 -12.71 -1.59
C SER A 61 2.24 -12.52 -0.17
N LEU A 62 1.31 -12.60 0.77
CA LEU A 62 1.66 -12.99 2.12
C LEU A 62 2.20 -14.39 1.88
N THR A 63 3.49 -14.48 1.54
CA THR A 63 4.30 -15.66 1.71
C THR A 63 3.99 -16.02 3.14
N LEU A 64 3.12 -17.02 3.32
CA LEU A 64 2.71 -17.47 4.64
C LEU A 64 4.01 -17.55 5.44
N PRO A 65 4.16 -16.76 6.52
CA PRO A 65 5.33 -16.86 7.35
C PRO A 65 5.50 -18.33 7.70
N ASN A 66 6.67 -18.87 7.37
CA ASN A 66 6.98 -20.25 7.67
C ASN A 66 6.80 -20.42 9.19
N GLN A 67 5.71 -21.05 9.63
CA GLN A 67 5.24 -21.05 11.02
C GLN A 67 6.31 -21.51 12.01
N LEU A 68 7.24 -22.34 11.54
CA LEU A 68 8.41 -22.79 12.28
C LEU A 68 9.36 -21.64 12.65
N ILE A 69 9.53 -20.67 11.75
CA ILE A 69 10.39 -19.49 11.98
C ILE A 69 9.74 -18.58 13.02
N GLU A 70 8.43 -18.35 12.94
CA GLU A 70 7.71 -17.56 13.96
C GLU A 70 7.78 -18.20 15.33
N LEU A 71 7.56 -19.51 15.42
CA LEU A 71 7.63 -20.25 16.67
C LEU A 71 9.04 -20.24 17.26
N PHE A 72 10.06 -20.37 16.40
CA PHE A 72 11.46 -20.26 16.80
C PHE A 72 11.79 -18.85 17.33
N LEU A 73 11.39 -17.79 16.61
CA LEU A 73 11.63 -16.41 17.03
C LEU A 73 10.91 -16.09 18.35
N LEU A 74 9.68 -16.57 18.52
CA LEU A 74 8.93 -16.46 19.77
C LEU A 74 9.67 -17.17 20.92
N SER A 75 10.19 -18.38 20.70
CA SER A 75 10.98 -19.12 21.70
C SER A 75 12.26 -18.37 22.11
N LYS A 76 12.83 -17.59 21.19
CA LYS A 76 14.03 -16.77 21.41
C LYS A 76 13.74 -15.35 21.86
N LYS A 77 12.46 -15.00 22.09
CA LYS A 77 12.00 -13.64 22.40
C LYS A 77 12.46 -12.59 21.36
N ALA A 78 12.57 -13.00 20.10
CA ALA A 78 12.96 -12.16 18.99
C ALA A 78 11.73 -11.77 18.16
N LEU A 79 11.74 -10.55 17.62
CA LEU A 79 10.73 -10.02 16.71
C LEU A 79 11.41 -9.72 15.37
N TYR A 80 10.68 -9.88 14.27
CA TYR A 80 11.14 -9.44 12.95
C TYR A 80 10.14 -8.45 12.37
N SER A 81 10.63 -7.51 11.56
CA SER A 81 9.82 -6.56 10.80
C SER A 81 10.17 -6.73 9.32
N THR A 82 9.17 -6.69 8.45
CA THR A 82 9.40 -6.58 7.01
C THR A 82 9.87 -5.17 6.70
N VAL A 83 10.84 -5.03 5.80
CA VAL A 83 11.41 -3.75 5.39
C VAL A 83 11.05 -3.53 3.93
N ASP A 84 10.28 -2.48 3.66
CA ASP A 84 9.80 -2.15 2.30
C ASP A 84 10.74 -1.18 1.55
N ASN A 85 11.89 -0.79 2.14
CA ASN A 85 12.79 0.23 1.60
C ASN A 85 14.27 -0.20 1.62
N GLU A 86 14.93 -0.22 0.46
CA GLU A 86 16.33 -0.67 0.27
C GLU A 86 17.40 0.25 0.93
N GLY A 87 16.99 1.36 1.53
CA GLY A 87 17.90 2.40 2.03
C GLY A 87 18.46 2.17 3.45
N GLU A 88 17.86 1.29 4.24
CA GLU A 88 18.34 1.01 5.60
C GLU A 88 19.16 -0.27 5.62
N LYS A 89 20.48 -0.14 5.73
CA LYS A 89 21.37 -1.28 6.00
C LYS A 89 21.07 -1.83 7.40
N THR A 90 20.15 -2.78 7.45
CA THR A 90 19.84 -3.54 8.65
C THR A 90 19.90 -5.03 8.31
N TYR A 91 20.64 -5.77 9.14
CA TYR A 91 20.92 -7.19 8.99
C TYR A 91 19.65 -8.00 8.76
N SER A 92 19.65 -8.79 7.69
CA SER A 92 18.55 -9.69 7.36
C SER A 92 18.47 -10.82 8.39
N VAL A 93 17.31 -11.48 8.52
CA VAL A 93 17.12 -12.61 9.45
C VAL A 93 18.16 -13.73 9.19
N TRP A 94 18.65 -13.86 7.94
CA TRP A 94 19.71 -14.77 7.55
C TRP A 94 21.09 -14.41 8.13
N ASP A 95 21.37 -13.12 8.34
CA ASP A 95 22.61 -12.64 8.96
C ASP A 95 22.62 -12.92 10.47
N LEU A 96 21.46 -12.89 11.14
CA LEU A 96 21.34 -13.26 12.55
C LEU A 96 21.42 -14.78 12.75
N LEU A 97 20.89 -15.57 11.81
CA LEU A 97 20.99 -17.04 11.81
C LEU A 97 22.43 -17.52 11.57
N SER A 98 23.17 -16.90 10.66
CA SER A 98 24.58 -17.24 10.42
C SER A 98 25.49 -16.87 11.60
N ALA A 99 25.19 -15.78 12.31
CA ALA A 99 25.87 -15.43 13.56
C ALA A 99 25.61 -16.45 14.68
N SER A 100 24.37 -16.95 14.78
CA SER A 100 23.97 -17.94 15.79
C SER A 100 24.63 -19.31 15.57
N ILE A 101 24.73 -19.74 14.31
CA ILE A 101 25.36 -21.02 13.94
C ILE A 101 26.87 -20.99 14.20
N SER A 102 27.51 -19.83 13.98
CA SER A 102 28.95 -19.64 14.21
C SER A 102 29.35 -19.65 15.69
N LEU A 103 28.42 -19.31 16.60
CA LEU A 103 28.64 -19.36 18.05
C LEU A 103 28.56 -20.79 18.63
N THR A 104 27.94 -21.73 17.91
CA THR A 104 27.79 -23.13 18.36
C THR A 104 28.88 -24.07 17.86
N THR A 105 29.66 -23.70 16.84
CA THR A 105 30.76 -24.52 16.31
C THR A 105 32.14 -24.19 16.88
N SER A 106 32.21 -23.29 17.87
CA SER A 106 33.47 -22.93 18.54
C SER A 106 33.52 -23.42 19.99
N GLN A 107 33.12 -24.67 20.23
CA GLN A 107 33.60 -25.47 21.36
C GLN A 107 33.69 -26.95 20.94
N GLU A 108 34.81 -27.30 20.32
CA GLU A 108 35.54 -28.55 20.52
C GLU A 108 37.04 -28.29 20.28
#